data_AF-A0A9E0QY12-F1
#
_entry.id   AF-A0A9E0QY12-F1
#
_cell.length_a   1.000
_cell.length_b   1.000
_cell.length_c   1.000
_cell.angle_alpha   90.00
_cell.angle_beta   90.00
_cell.angle_gamma   90.00
#
_symmetry.space_group_name_H-M   'P 1'
#
loop_
_entity.id
_entity.type
_entity.pdbx_description
1 polymer ?
#
loop_
_entity_poly.entity_id
_entity_poly.type
_entity_poly.pdbx_seq_one_letter_code
_entity_poly.pdbx_strand_id
1 'polypeptide(L)' 'EHKIAAQIRGLGVGYLPKFRIKKELEEGTLKQLMLAETRSPRSISIAWRNTSKGKGVQWFVSQLRQMVFDQDSGLQRPK' A
#
# COMPACT_ATOMS: atom_id res chain seq x y z
N GLU A 1 2.36 4.58 -9.27
CA GLU A 1 3.31 4.62 -10.41
C GLU A 1 4.38 5.69 -10.28
N HIS A 2 4.06 7.00 -10.30
CA HIS A 2 5.08 8.04 -10.50
C HIS A 2 6.25 8.06 -9.51
N LYS A 3 6.02 7.80 -8.21
CA LYS A 3 7.10 7.77 -7.22
C LYS A 3 8.08 6.60 -7.40
N ILE A 4 7.59 5.41 -7.75
CA ILE A 4 8.44 4.23 -7.96
C ILE A 4 9.31 4.46 -9.20
N ALA A 5 8.68 4.83 -10.32
CA ALA A 5 9.39 5.09 -11.57
C ALA A 5 10.43 6.21 -11.45
N ALA A 6 10.13 7.28 -10.70
CA ALA A 6 11.09 8.36 -10.46
C ALA A 6 12.32 7.88 -9.68
N GLN A 7 12.13 7.05 -8.63
CA GLN A 7 13.23 6.54 -7.83
C GLN A 7 14.09 5.52 -8.61
N ILE A 8 13.48 4.64 -9.41
CA ILE A 8 14.21 3.73 -10.31
C ILE A 8 15.11 4.51 -11.29
N ARG A 9 14.65 5.68 -11.76
CA ARG A 9 15.42 6.55 -12.66
C ARG A 9 16.44 7.45 -11.95
N GLY A 10 16.60 7.32 -10.63
CA GLY A 10 17.54 8.12 -9.85
C GLY A 10 17.12 9.59 -9.67
N LEU A 11 15.85 9.93 -9.90
CA LEU A 11 15.34 11.31 -9.76
C LEU A 11 15.09 11.74 -8.30
N GLY A 12 15.46 10.90 -7.33
CA GLY A 12 15.35 11.17 -5.91
C GLY A 12 15.23 9.90 -5.06
N VAL A 13 15.10 10.09 -3.75
CA VAL A 13 14.93 9.01 -2.76
C VAL A 13 13.74 9.33 -1.85
N GLY A 14 13.07 8.31 -1.33
CA GLY A 14 11.98 8.50 -0.37
C GLY A 14 11.17 7.25 -0.12
N TYR A 15 10.07 7.38 0.61
CA TYR A 15 9.24 6.23 1.00
C TYR A 15 8.44 5.65 -0.16
N LEU A 16 8.54 4.33 -0.31
CA LEU A 16 7.72 3.51 -1.21
C LEU A 16 7.03 2.38 -0.42
N PRO A 17 5.80 1.98 -0.77
CA PRO A 17 5.15 0.83 -0.13
C PRO A 17 5.88 -0.46 -0.51
N LYS A 18 6.36 -1.21 0.49
CA LYS A 18 7.22 -2.39 0.28
C LYS A 18 6.54 -3.48 -0.57
N PHE A 19 5.26 -3.74 -0.34
CA PHE A 19 4.48 -4.70 -1.15
C PHE A 19 4.43 -4.39 -2.64
N ARG A 20 4.73 -3.15 -3.05
CA ARG A 20 4.73 -2.72 -4.45
C ARG A 20 6.08 -2.78 -5.14
N ILE A 21 7.16 -2.95 -4.39
CA ILE A 21 8.55 -2.87 -4.89
C ILE A 21 9.36 -4.14 -4.58
N LYS A 22 8.69 -5.27 -4.32
CA LYS A 22 9.37 -6.53 -3.97
C LYS A 22 10.36 -6.95 -5.06
N LYS A 23 9.92 -6.89 -6.32
CA LYS A 23 10.73 -7.24 -7.48
C LYS A 23 11.98 -6.36 -7.58
N GLU A 24 11.83 -5.05 -7.41
CA GLU A 24 12.94 -4.10 -7.50
C GLU A 24 13.94 -4.25 -6.35
N LEU A 25 13.47 -4.64 -5.17
CA LEU A 25 14.32 -4.98 -4.03
C LEU A 25 15.08 -6.30 -4.28
N GLU A 26 14.42 -7.30 -4.86
CA GLU A 26 15.02 -8.60 -5.22
C GLU A 26 16.06 -8.46 -6.34
N GLU A 27 15.76 -7.67 -7.37
CA GLU A 27 16.66 -7.38 -8.51
C GLU A 27 17.76 -6.37 -8.17
N GLY A 28 17.65 -5.69 -7.02
CA GLY A 28 18.60 -4.66 -6.59
C GLY A 28 18.51 -3.33 -7.35
N THR A 29 17.48 -3.15 -8.19
CA THR A 29 17.22 -1.86 -8.88
C THR A 29 16.76 -0.77 -7.91
N LEU A 30 16.20 -1.16 -6.76
CA LEU A 30 16.00 -0.29 -5.60
C LEU A 30 16.68 -0.91 -4.38
N LYS A 31 17.21 -0.04 -3.50
CA LYS A 31 17.82 -0.46 -2.24
C LYS A 31 17.09 0.18 -1.06
N GLN A 32 16.67 -0.65 -0.10
CA GLN A 32 16.10 -0.14 1.16
C GLN A 32 17.20 0.51 2.00
N LEU A 33 16.94 1.75 2.44
CA LEU A 33 17.83 2.46 3.36
C LEU A 33 17.37 2.22 4.81
N MET A 34 18.31 1.87 5.67
CA MET A 34 18.07 1.76 7.11
C MET A 34 18.04 3.16 7.71
N LEU A 35 16.94 3.52 8.35
CA LEU A 35 16.78 4.81 9.02
C LEU A 35 17.03 4.63 10.52
N ALA A 36 17.57 5.66 11.17
CA ALA A 36 17.81 5.66 12.61
C ALA A 36 16.51 5.48 13.42
N GLU A 37 15.40 6.00 12.90
CA GLU A 37 14.08 5.86 13.50
C GLU A 37 13.16 5.06 12.57
N THR A 38 12.49 4.06 13.14
CA THR A 38 11.51 3.25 12.41
C THR A 38 10.21 4.03 12.29
N ARG A 39 9.70 4.14 11.07
CA ARG A 39 8.44 4.82 10.80
C ARG A 39 7.27 3.97 11.32
N SER A 40 6.42 4.55 12.17
CA SER A 40 5.22 3.86 12.64
C SER A 40 4.29 3.47 11.49
N PRO A 41 3.61 2.32 11.60
CA PRO A 41 2.60 1.92 10.64
C PRO A 41 1.52 2.98 10.47
N ARG A 42 1.16 3.27 9.23
CA ARG A 42 0.00 4.13 8.93
C ARG A 42 -1.26 3.28 8.81
N SER A 43 -2.32 3.72 9.48
CA SER A 43 -3.65 3.18 9.25
C SER A 43 -4.12 3.53 7.83
N ILE A 44 -4.80 2.58 7.21
CA ILE A 44 -5.53 2.80 5.96
C ILE A 44 -7.01 2.85 6.30
N SER A 45 -7.69 3.87 5.82
CA SER A 45 -9.12 4.06 6.03
C SER A 45 -9.84 4.08 4.70
N ILE A 46 -11.06 3.56 4.69
CA ILE A 46 -11.94 3.55 3.52
C ILE A 46 -13.14 4.40 3.87
N ALA A 47 -13.51 5.30 2.96
CA ALA A 47 -14.62 6.22 3.14
C ALA A 47 -15.54 6.19 1.91
N TRP A 48 -16.83 6.42 2.14
CA TRP A 48 -17.86 6.53 1.11
C TRP A 48 -18.88 7.59 1.54
N ARG A 49 -19.67 8.10 0.58
CA ARG A 49 -20.71 9.09 0.89
C ARG A 49 -21.81 8.46 1.74
N ASN A 50 -22.33 9.21 2.72
CA ASN A 50 -23.43 8.75 3.57
C ASN A 50 -24.73 8.47 2.78
N THR A 51 -24.91 9.11 1.62
CA THR A 51 -26.04 8.93 0.72
C THR A 51 -25.92 7.65 -0.13
N SER A 52 -24.73 7.05 -0.21
CA SER A 52 -24.49 5.83 -0.98
C SER A 52 -24.99 4.59 -0.23
N LYS A 53 -26.30 4.34 -0.31
CA LYS A 53 -26.99 3.21 0.34
C LYS A 53 -27.38 2.07 -0.62
N GLY A 54 -26.97 2.13 -1.88
CA GLY A 54 -27.28 1.09 -2.86
C GLY A 54 -26.63 -0.26 -2.51
N LYS A 55 -27.29 -1.35 -2.92
CA LYS A 55 -26.83 -2.74 -2.65
C LYS A 55 -25.39 -3.00 -3.09
N GLY A 56 -24.96 -2.41 -4.21
CA GLY A 56 -23.59 -2.56 -4.71
C GLY A 56 -22.52 -1.96 -3.78
N VAL A 57 -22.78 -0.76 -3.23
CA VAL A 57 -21.85 -0.11 -2.27
C VAL A 57 -21.82 -0.89 -0.96
N GLN A 58 -22.97 -1.33 -0.47
CA GLN A 58 -23.04 -2.15 0.74
C GLN A 58 -22.28 -3.47 0.59
N TRP A 59 -22.47 -4.17 -0.53
CA TRP A 59 -21.72 -5.39 -0.84
C TRP A 59 -20.21 -5.11 -0.89
N PHE A 60 -19.78 -4.07 -1.61
CA PHE A 60 -18.37 -3.75 -1.75
C PHE A 60 -17.70 -3.40 -0.42
N VAL A 61 -18.37 -2.59 0.42
CA VAL A 61 -17.90 -2.27 1.78
C VAL A 61 -17.82 -3.53 2.65
N SER A 62 -18.79 -4.44 2.55
CA SER A 62 -18.75 -5.73 3.26
C SER A 62 -17.53 -6.56 2.84
N GLN A 63 -17.22 -6.63 1.55
CA GLN A 63 -16.02 -7.32 1.06
C GLN A 63 -14.73 -6.66 1.58
N LEU A 64 -14.65 -5.33 1.54
CA LEU A 64 -13.47 -4.60 2.03
C LEU A 64 -13.26 -4.73 3.53
N ARG A 65 -14.34 -4.79 4.33
CA ARG A 65 -14.27 -5.01 5.79
C ARG A 65 -13.71 -6.37 6.16
N GLN A 66 -13.85 -7.34 5.27
CA GLN A 66 -13.24 -8.65 5.46
C GLN A 66 -11.75 -8.62 5.15
N MET A 67 -11.22 -7.61 4.44
CA MET A 67 -9.81 -7.56 4.08
C MET A 67 -8.94 -6.97 5.19
N VAL A 68 -7.70 -7.45 5.28
CA VAL A 68 -6.67 -6.94 6.18
C VAL A 68 -5.55 -6.35 5.34
N PHE A 69 -5.04 -5.18 5.72
CA PHE A 69 -3.88 -4.59 5.07
C PHE A 69 -2.61 -4.90 5.85
N ASP A 70 -1.66 -5.56 5.17
CA ASP A 70 -0.30 -5.82 5.64
C ASP A 70 0.70 -4.92 4.90
N GLN A 71 1.75 -4.47 5.59
CA GLN A 71 2.73 -3.56 4.98
C GLN A 71 3.63 -4.24 3.98
N ASP A 72 3.93 -5.52 4.21
CA ASP A 72 4.81 -6.32 3.37
C ASP A 72 4.04 -6.96 2.21
N SER A 73 2.78 -7.29 2.41
CA SER A 73 1.98 -8.09 1.47
C SER A 73 0.80 -7.35 0.87
N GLY A 74 0.51 -6.12 1.32
CA GLY A 74 -0.57 -5.29 0.83
C GLY A 74 -1.94 -5.76 1.33
N LEU A 75 -3.00 -5.53 0.54
CA LEU A 75 -4.36 -5.91 0.89
C LEU A 75 -4.56 -7.42 0.73
N GLN A 76 -4.95 -8.09 1.80
CA GLN A 76 -5.14 -9.54 1.88
C GLN A 76 -6.57 -9.88 2.26
N ARG A 77 -7.08 -11.02 1.77
CA ARG A 77 -8.27 -11.64 2.35
C ARG A 77 -7.81 -12.63 3.43
N PRO A 78 -8.34 -12.55 4.67
CA PRO A 78 -8.12 -13.58 5.67
C PRO A 78 -8.65 -14.91 5.13
N LYS A 79 -7.90 -15.98 5.38
CA LYS A 79 -8.29 -17.35 5.02
C LYS A 79 -9.43 -17.84 5.89
#